data_AF-A0A2P8AVA9-F1
#
_entry.id   AF-A0A2P8AVA9-F1
#
_cell.length_a   1.000
_cell.length_b   1.000
_cell.length_c   1.000
_cell.angle_alpha   90.00
_cell.angle_beta   90.00
_cell.angle_gamma   90.00
#
_symmetry.space_group_name_H-M   'P 1'
#
loop_
_entity.id
_entity.type
_entity.pdbx_description
1 polymer ?
#
loop_
_entity_poly.entity_id
_entity_poly.type
_entity_poly.pdbx_seq_one_letter_code
_entity_poly.pdbx_strand_id
1 'polypeptide(L)' 'MTGGVGELTVTVPGGPPARVRVAAGAGSVAVYDDHRTGVAAGQLVSSPGWDRSRDRLYLDLAAGANTVSVAAG' A
#
# COMPACT_ATOMS: atom_id res chain seq x y z
N MET A 1 0.59 7.62 -8.09
CA MET A 1 -0.73 8.07 -8.64
C MET A 1 -0.92 9.56 -8.39
N THR A 2 -1.39 10.34 -9.35
CA THR A 2 -1.49 11.82 -9.22
C THR A 2 -2.92 12.35 -9.16
N GLY A 3 -3.92 11.55 -9.53
CA GLY A 3 -5.34 11.83 -9.30
C GLY A 3 -5.89 10.98 -8.15
N GLY A 4 -6.93 11.48 -7.46
CA GLY A 4 -7.57 10.72 -6.39
C GLY A 4 -8.29 9.48 -6.92
N VAL A 5 -8.28 8.40 -6.15
CA VAL A 5 -8.94 7.13 -6.53
C VAL A 5 -9.95 6.69 -5.48
N GLY A 6 -11.08 6.14 -5.92
CA GLY A 6 -12.03 5.48 -5.01
C GLY A 6 -11.45 4.16 -4.49
N GLU A 7 -11.04 3.28 -5.41
CA GLU A 7 -10.48 1.97 -5.06
C GLU A 7 -9.24 1.69 -5.91
N LEU A 8 -8.22 1.13 -5.28
CA LEU A 8 -7.05 0.56 -5.94
C LEU A 8 -6.77 -0.84 -5.38
N THR A 9 -6.77 -1.83 -6.27
CA THR A 9 -6.36 -3.20 -5.95
C THR A 9 -5.10 -3.53 -6.73
N VAL A 10 -4.09 -4.02 -6.02
CA VAL A 10 -2.80 -4.45 -6.56
C VAL A 10 -2.59 -5.91 -6.21
N THR A 11 -2.56 -6.76 -7.23
CA THR A 11 -2.27 -8.18 -7.10
C THR A 11 -0.80 -8.43 -7.42
N VAL A 12 -0.06 -9.06 -6.50
CA VAL A 12 1.39 -9.22 -6.58
C VAL A 12 1.73 -10.71 -6.72
N PRO A 13 2.19 -11.17 -7.90
CA PRO A 13 2.60 -12.56 -8.09
C PRO A 13 3.72 -12.94 -7.11
N GLY A 14 3.58 -14.10 -6.46
CA GLY A 14 4.58 -14.61 -5.51
C GLY A 14 4.65 -13.88 -4.17
N GLY A 15 3.86 -12.82 -3.98
CA GLY A 15 3.73 -12.10 -2.70
C GLY A 15 5.04 -11.60 -2.06
N PRO A 16 6.00 -10.99 -2.79
CA PRO A 16 7.18 -10.39 -2.17
C PRO A 16 6.78 -9.29 -1.17
N PRO A 17 7.61 -8.96 -0.16
CA PRO A 17 7.29 -7.89 0.77
C PRO A 17 6.93 -6.57 0.07
N ALA A 18 5.90 -5.89 0.57
CA ALA A 18 5.33 -4.69 -0.01
C ALA A 18 5.38 -3.52 0.97
N ARG A 19 5.55 -2.31 0.45
CA ARG A 19 5.46 -1.05 1.22
C ARG A 19 4.66 -0.03 0.43
N VAL A 20 3.71 0.60 1.11
CA VAL A 20 2.84 1.65 0.58
C VAL A 20 3.19 2.97 1.25
N ARG A 21 3.52 3.99 0.45
CA ARG A 21 3.61 5.38 0.92
C ARG A 21 2.33 6.13 0.62
N VAL A 22 1.76 6.73 1.65
CA VAL A 22 0.50 7.46 1.58
C VAL A 22 0.79 8.96 1.63
N ALA A 23 0.93 9.64 0.50
CA ALA A 23 1.35 11.05 0.49
C ALA A 23 0.23 12.02 0.88
N ALA A 24 -1.02 11.74 0.49
CA ALA A 24 -2.16 12.64 0.66
C ALA A 24 -3.28 12.08 1.56
N GLY A 25 -3.07 10.92 2.17
CA GLY A 25 -4.03 10.22 3.02
C GLY A 25 -4.78 9.10 2.31
N ALA A 26 -5.28 8.14 3.08
CA ALA A 26 -6.15 7.09 2.60
C ALA A 26 -7.23 6.69 3.62
N GLY A 27 -8.42 6.35 3.13
CA GLY A 27 -9.52 5.86 3.96
C GLY A 27 -9.20 4.50 4.58
N SER A 28 -8.69 3.56 3.79
CA SER A 28 -8.11 2.30 4.24
C SER A 28 -6.95 1.84 3.33
N VAL A 29 -6.01 1.12 3.94
CA VAL A 29 -4.90 0.46 3.26
C VAL A 29 -4.75 -0.94 3.84
N ALA A 30 -4.88 -1.96 2.99
CA ALA A 30 -4.51 -3.34 3.27
C ALA A 30 -3.19 -3.68 2.56
N VAL A 31 -2.20 -4.19 3.28
CA VAL A 31 -0.97 -4.75 2.72
C VAL A 31 -0.83 -6.17 3.25
N TYR A 32 -1.23 -7.14 2.45
CA TYR A 32 -1.39 -8.53 2.87
C TYR A 32 -2.27 -8.61 4.12
N ASP A 33 -1.74 -9.12 5.24
CA ASP A 33 -2.47 -9.28 6.49
C ASP A 33 -2.49 -8.01 7.36
N ASP A 34 -1.75 -6.95 7.02
CA ASP A 34 -1.80 -5.66 7.74
C ASP A 34 -2.90 -4.76 7.15
N HIS A 35 -3.97 -4.55 7.90
CA HIS A 35 -5.08 -3.68 7.52
C HIS A 35 -5.17 -2.47 8.44
N ARG A 36 -5.19 -1.27 7.83
CA ARG A 36 -5.28 0.01 8.54
C ARG A 36 -6.38 0.89 7.95
N THR A 37 -7.07 1.61 8.83
CA THR A 37 -8.10 2.59 8.49
C THR A 37 -7.68 3.99 8.92
N GLY A 38 -8.16 5.02 8.24
CA GLY A 38 -7.84 6.41 8.56
C GLY A 38 -6.35 6.71 8.45
N VAL A 39 -5.72 6.26 7.36
CA VAL A 39 -4.28 6.37 7.17
C VAL A 39 -3.92 7.81 6.80
N ALA A 40 -3.25 8.50 7.72
CA ALA A 40 -2.87 9.89 7.53
C ALA A 40 -1.82 10.07 6.41
N ALA A 41 -1.79 11.28 5.85
CA ALA A 41 -0.74 11.71 4.95
C ALA A 41 0.66 11.56 5.59
N GLY A 42 1.64 11.14 4.80
CA GLY A 42 3.02 10.88 5.20
C GLY A 42 3.27 9.50 5.80
N GLN A 43 2.23 8.68 6.04
CA GLN A 43 2.40 7.35 6.62
C GLN A 43 3.00 6.35 5.63
N LEU A 44 3.74 5.39 6.19
CA LEU A 44 4.25 4.20 5.51
C LEU A 44 3.60 2.96 6.12
N VAL A 45 3.02 2.13 5.26
CA VAL A 45 2.50 0.80 5.64
C VAL A 45 3.40 -0.22 4.98
N SER A 46 3.99 -1.14 5.75
CA SER A 46 4.95 -2.12 5.24
C SER A 46 4.59 -3.51 5.71
N SER A 47 4.67 -4.49 4.82
CA SER A 47 4.61 -5.89 5.21
C SER A 47 5.88 -6.32 5.94
N PRO A 48 5.82 -7.42 6.71
CA PRO A 48 7.00 -8.04 7.29
C PRO A 48 8.09 -8.33 6.24
N GLY A 49 9.35 -8.30 6.68
CA GLY A 49 10.51 -8.66 5.85
C GLY A 49 10.95 -7.58 4.85
N TRP A 50 10.22 -6.46 4.75
CA TRP A 50 10.54 -5.37 3.81
C TRP A 50 12.02 -4.97 3.84
N ASP A 51 12.62 -4.67 4.99
CA ASP A 51 13.99 -4.15 4.99
C ASP A 51 15.06 -5.19 4.59
N ARG A 52 14.72 -6.49 4.67
CA ARG A 52 15.65 -7.61 4.42
C ARG A 52 15.53 -8.22 3.02
N SER A 53 14.37 -8.11 2.38
CA SER A 53 14.15 -8.72 1.05
C SER A 53 14.90 -7.95 -0.04
N ARG A 54 15.29 -8.63 -1.12
CA ARG A 54 15.78 -7.97 -2.34
C ARG A 54 14.66 -7.71 -3.33
N ASP A 55 13.77 -8.70 -3.47
CA ASP A 55 12.57 -8.62 -4.30
C ASP A 55 11.40 -8.06 -3.50
N ARG A 56 10.84 -6.94 -3.96
CA ARG A 56 9.98 -6.04 -3.17
C ARG A 56 9.07 -5.19 -4.05
N LEU A 57 7.84 -4.95 -3.59
CA LEU A 57 6.92 -4.00 -4.22
C LEU A 57 6.83 -2.68 -3.44
N TYR A 58 7.24 -1.58 -4.06
CA TYR A 58 6.98 -0.24 -3.53
C TYR A 58 5.82 0.43 -4.26
N LEU A 59 4.77 0.79 -3.52
CA LEU A 59 3.61 1.51 -4.05
C LEU A 59 3.59 2.95 -3.51
N ASP A 60 3.49 3.91 -4.42
CA ASP A 60 3.45 5.33 -4.08
C ASP A 60 2.11 6.00 -4.41
N LEU A 61 1.34 6.28 -3.35
CA LEU A 61 0.08 7.02 -3.43
C LEU A 61 0.37 8.53 -3.34
N ALA A 62 0.80 9.13 -4.45
CA ALA A 62 1.08 10.58 -4.50
C ALA A 62 -0.18 11.46 -4.40
N ALA A 63 -1.37 10.89 -4.58
CA ALA A 63 -2.68 11.49 -4.34
C ALA A 63 -3.53 10.60 -3.42
N GLY A 64 -4.66 11.12 -2.93
CA GLY A 64 -5.50 10.43 -1.96
C GLY A 64 -6.22 9.21 -2.54
N ALA A 65 -6.49 8.21 -1.69
CA ALA A 65 -7.26 7.02 -2.06
C ALA A 65 -8.33 6.71 -0.99
N ASN A 66 -9.53 6.30 -1.37
CA ASN A 66 -10.48 5.84 -0.35
C ASN A 66 -10.11 4.43 0.14
N THR A 67 -9.94 3.46 -0.76
CA THR A 67 -9.57 2.09 -0.42
C THR A 67 -8.37 1.62 -1.24
N VAL A 68 -7.37 1.04 -0.56
CA VAL A 68 -6.20 0.42 -1.20
C VAL A 68 -6.00 -0.99 -0.68
N SER A 69 -5.81 -1.95 -1.58
CA SER A 69 -5.49 -3.34 -1.24
C SER A 69 -4.27 -3.83 -2.02
N VAL A 70 -3.30 -4.39 -1.33
CA VAL A 70 -2.17 -5.11 -1.90
C VAL A 70 -2.26 -6.56 -1.42
N ALA A 71 -2.45 -7.50 -2.35
CA ALA A 71 -2.64 -8.91 -2.05
C ALA A 71 -1.74 -9.78 -2.93
N ALA A 72 -1.43 -10.99 -2.47
CA ALA A 72 -0.76 -11.99 -3.30
C ALA A 72 -1.71 -12.48 -4.41
N GLY A 73 -1.17 -12.74 -5.59
CA GLY A 73 -1.87 -13.29 -6.76
C GLY A 73 -1.73 -14.78 -6.94
#